data_AF-A0A4W5KS33-F1
#
_entry.id   AF-A0A4W5KS33-F1
#
_cell.length_a   1.000
_cell.length_b   1.000
_cell.length_c   1.000
_cell.angle_alpha   90.00
_cell.angle_beta   90.00
_cell.angle_gamma   90.00
#
_symmetry.space_group_name_H-M   'P 1'
#
loop_
_entity.id
_entity.type
_entity.pdbx_description
1 polymer ?
#
loop_
_entity_poly.entity_id
_entity_poly.type
_entity_poly.pdbx_seq_one_letter_code
_entity_poly.pdbx_strand_id
1 'polypeptide(L)' 'MFPFFLCFSVPVLVPGALFQEDCDVNSCHPQLGDLMVGRAAQLSASSTCGLNGPHNYCILGYLEVRT' A
#
# COMPACT_ATOMS: atom_id res chain seq x y z
N MET A 1 -33.62 -21.95 -13.51
CA MET A 1 -33.38 -21.18 -14.75
C MET A 1 -33.73 -19.70 -14.58
N PHE A 2 -34.90 -19.34 -14.04
CA PHE A 2 -35.37 -17.95 -13.95
C PHE A 2 -34.76 -17.00 -12.87
N PRO A 3 -34.13 -17.43 -11.77
CA PRO A 3 -33.61 -16.47 -10.78
C PRO A 3 -32.17 -15.99 -11.07
N PHE A 4 -31.43 -16.69 -11.94
CA PHE A 4 -30.01 -16.40 -12.20
C PHE A 4 -29.81 -15.16 -13.09
N PHE A 5 -30.78 -14.87 -13.96
CA PHE A 5 -30.72 -13.73 -14.90
C PHE A 5 -30.90 -12.37 -14.21
N LEU A 6 -31.58 -12.33 -13.06
CA LEU A 6 -31.87 -11.07 -12.35
C LEU A 6 -30.64 -10.48 -11.62
N CYS A 7 -29.63 -11.30 -11.32
CA CYS A 7 -28.39 -10.82 -10.71
C CYS A 7 -27.41 -10.20 -11.74
N PHE A 8 -27.54 -10.54 -13.02
CA PHE A 8 -26.59 -10.10 -14.06
C PHE A 8 -26.92 -8.71 -14.63
N SER A 9 -28.15 -8.22 -14.42
CA SER A 9 -28.63 -6.94 -14.95
C SER A 9 -28.53 -5.78 -13.96
N VAL A 10 -28.06 -6.00 -12.74
CA VAL A 10 -27.84 -4.89 -11.79
C VAL A 10 -26.49 -4.27 -12.15
N PRO A 11 -26.44 -3.03 -12.66
CA PRO A 11 -25.18 -2.34 -12.79
C PRO A 11 -24.64 -2.17 -11.37
N VAL A 12 -23.49 -2.80 -11.10
CA VAL A 12 -22.72 -2.53 -9.87
C VAL A 12 -22.32 -1.06 -9.96
N LEU A 13 -23.09 -0.18 -9.32
CA LEU A 13 -22.69 1.18 -9.09
C LEU A 13 -21.49 1.10 -8.15
N VAL A 14 -20.27 1.14 -8.69
CA VAL A 14 -19.03 1.27 -7.92
C VAL A 14 -18.99 2.72 -7.41
N PRO A 15 -19.28 3.00 -6.13
CA PRO A 15 -19.20 4.34 -5.59
C PRO A 15 -17.72 4.61 -5.31
N GLY A 16 -16.99 4.96 -6.36
CA GLY A 16 -15.55 5.21 -6.31
C GLY A 16 -15.04 6.19 -7.34
N ALA A 17 -15.87 6.58 -8.31
CA ALA A 17 -15.55 7.65 -9.26
C ALA A 17 -16.06 8.99 -8.73
N LEU A 18 -15.54 9.47 -7.60
CA LEU A 18 -15.59 10.91 -7.36
C LEU A 18 -14.58 11.55 -8.30
N PHE A 19 -15.12 12.02 -9.42
CA PHE A 19 -14.66 13.14 -10.22
C PHE A 19 -13.21 13.56 -9.94
N GLN A 20 -12.30 13.04 -10.76
CA GLN A 20 -11.04 13.74 -10.99
C GLN A 20 -11.39 14.93 -11.90
N GLU A 21 -11.81 16.02 -11.26
CA GLU A 21 -12.14 17.30 -11.88
C GLU A 21 -11.02 17.67 -12.86
N ASP A 22 -11.38 17.80 -14.14
CA ASP A 22 -10.60 18.33 -15.26
C ASP A 22 -9.09 18.61 -15.00
N CYS A 23 -8.27 17.55 -15.14
CA CYS A 23 -6.82 17.68 -15.24
C CYS A 23 -6.35 18.35 -16.55
N ASP A 24 -7.27 18.68 -17.46
CA ASP A 24 -6.95 19.29 -18.76
C ASP A 24 -6.64 20.80 -18.66
N VAL A 25 -7.13 21.49 -17.62
CA VAL A 25 -6.99 22.95 -17.47
C VAL A 25 -6.02 23.34 -16.34
N ASN A 26 -5.70 22.42 -15.42
CA ASN A 26 -4.84 22.67 -14.26
C ASN A 26 -4.00 21.43 -13.88
N SER A 27 -3.00 21.61 -13.01
CA SER A 27 -2.16 20.51 -12.53
C SER A 27 -2.90 19.64 -11.51
N CYS A 28 -3.17 18.40 -11.87
CA CYS A 28 -3.73 17.42 -10.96
C CYS A 28 -2.72 16.86 -9.97
N HIS A 29 -3.03 16.94 -8.69
CA HIS A 29 -2.23 16.39 -7.61
C HIS A 29 -3.05 15.31 -6.87
N PRO A 30 -2.76 14.01 -7.11
CA PRO A 30 -3.46 12.95 -6.41
C PRO A 30 -3.15 12.96 -4.91
N GLN A 31 -4.02 12.34 -4.12
CA GLN A 31 -3.72 12.11 -2.71
C GLN A 31 -2.51 11.19 -2.56
N LEU A 32 -1.50 11.66 -1.85
CA LEU A 32 -0.32 10.89 -1.52
C LEU A 32 -0.62 9.96 -0.34
N GLY A 33 -0.04 8.77 -0.35
CA GLY A 33 -0.12 7.78 0.72
C GLY A 33 1.18 6.99 0.84
N ASP A 34 1.20 5.99 1.72
CA ASP A 34 2.35 5.12 1.85
C ASP A 34 2.48 4.20 0.62
N LEU A 35 3.53 4.43 -0.17
CA LEU A 35 3.82 3.67 -1.38
C LEU A 35 4.25 2.23 -1.10
N MET A 36 4.68 1.91 0.12
CA MET A 36 5.11 0.55 0.47
C MET A 36 3.92 -0.40 0.68
N VAL A 37 2.73 0.14 0.94
CA VAL A 37 1.51 -0.65 1.18
C VAL A 37 1.14 -1.46 -0.07
N GLY A 38 0.94 -2.76 0.10
CA GLY A 38 0.59 -3.68 -1.00
C GLY A 38 1.73 -4.03 -1.95
N ARG A 39 2.94 -3.48 -1.73
CA ARG A 39 4.11 -3.66 -2.60
C ARG A 39 5.22 -4.51 -1.99
N ALA A 40 4.93 -5.32 -0.98
CA ALA A 40 5.94 -6.12 -0.27
C ALA A 40 6.81 -6.97 -1.22
N ALA A 41 6.22 -7.58 -2.27
CA ALA A 41 6.95 -8.37 -3.26
C ALA A 41 7.83 -7.54 -4.22
N GLN A 42 7.64 -6.22 -4.28
CA GLN A 42 8.42 -5.29 -5.12
C GLN A 42 9.58 -4.67 -4.35
N LEU A 43 9.66 -4.89 -3.03
CA LEU A 43 10.75 -4.40 -2.20
C LEU A 43 11.92 -5.39 -2.23
N SER A 44 13.12 -4.88 -2.43
CA SER A 44 14.36 -5.66 -2.37
C SER A 44 15.38 -4.98 -1.46
N ALA A 45 16.15 -5.80 -0.75
CA ALA A 45 17.26 -5.35 0.07
C ALA A 45 18.56 -5.93 -0.50
N SER A 46 19.62 -5.13 -0.55
CA SER A 46 20.93 -5.59 -1.00
C SER A 46 21.61 -6.52 0.01
N SER A 47 21.18 -6.49 1.28
CA SER A 47 21.70 -7.29 2.37
C SER A 47 20.57 -7.68 3.32
N THR A 48 20.60 -8.93 3.80
CA THR A 48 19.65 -9.44 4.80
C THR A 48 20.39 -10.46 5.65
N CYS A 49 20.44 -10.22 6.96
CA CYS A 49 21.01 -11.19 7.90
C CYS A 49 20.07 -12.40 8.05
N GLY A 50 20.62 -13.57 8.41
CA GLY A 50 19.80 -14.75 8.66
C GLY A 50 19.50 -15.66 7.45
N LEU A 51 19.82 -15.23 6.21
CA LEU A 51 19.49 -16.00 5.01
C LEU A 51 20.13 -17.40 4.96
N ASN A 52 21.37 -17.54 5.46
CA ASN A 52 22.12 -18.80 5.46
C ASN A 52 22.13 -19.48 6.84
N GLY A 53 21.36 -18.97 7.81
CA GLY A 53 21.35 -19.43 9.20
C GLY A 53 21.47 -18.28 10.21
N PRO A 54 21.37 -18.59 11.52
CA PRO A 54 21.35 -17.58 12.58
C PRO A 54 22.59 -16.67 12.56
N HIS A 55 22.38 -15.36 12.77
CA HIS A 55 23.45 -14.37 12.84
C HIS A 55 23.32 -13.49 14.09
N ASN A 56 24.44 -13.23 14.76
CA ASN A 56 24.46 -12.39 15.96
C ASN A 56 24.33 -10.90 15.58
N TYR A 57 23.59 -10.14 16.39
CA TYR A 57 23.43 -8.70 16.22
C TYR A 57 23.30 -8.03 17.59
N CYS A 58 23.61 -6.74 17.65
CA CYS A 58 23.49 -5.93 18.87
C CYS A 58 22.54 -4.76 18.61
N ILE A 59 21.62 -4.50 19.54
CA ILE A 59 20.84 -3.26 19.56
C ILE A 59 21.48 -2.35 20.60
N LEU A 60 21.96 -1.18 20.18
CA LEU A 60 22.49 -0.18 21.09
C LEU A 60 21.37 0.81 21.41
N GLY A 61 21.11 1.03 22.70
CA GLY A 61 20.21 2.07 23.19
C GLY A 61 20.97 2.99 24.14
N TYR A 62 20.91 4.29 23.91
CA TYR A 62 21.42 5.29 24.84
C TYR A 62 20.30 5.63 25.84
N LEU A 63 20.61 5.50 27.13
CA LEU A 63 19.76 6.01 28.21
C LEU A 63 20.50 7.20 28.81
N GLU A 64 20.04 8.43 28.52
CA GLU A 64 20.53 9.62 29.19
C GLU A 64 20.23 9.50 30.70
N VAL A 65 21.27 9.30 31.51
CA VAL A 65 21.15 9.49 32.97
C VAL A 65 21.11 11.00 33.19
N ARG A 66 19.91 11.51 33.46
CA ARG A 66 19.72 12.89 33.89
C ARG A 66 20.34 13.02 35.30
N THR A 67 21.55 13.55 35.35
CA THR A 67 22.19 14.04 36.58
C THR A 67 21.42 15.22 37.16
#